data_AF-A0A0A0LT24-F1
#
_entry.id   AF-A0A0A0LT24-F1
#
_cell.length_a   1.000
_cell.length_b   1.000
_cell.length_c   1.000
_cell.angle_alpha   90.00
_cell.angle_beta   90.00
_cell.angle_gamma   90.00
#
_symmetry.space_group_name_H-M   'P 1'
#
loop_
_entity.id
_entity.type
_entity.pdbx_description
1 polymer ?
#
loop_
_entity_poly.entity_id
_entity_poly.type
_entity_poly.pdbx_seq_one_letter_code
_entity_poly.pdbx_strand_id
1 'polypeptide(L)'
;MSYAGIGISPGNVPVYHGSNLKVFDKRVRVVELVLRFLICGLGVLAAVLVGTDTEVKTIFTIRKRATFTDMKALVFLVVANAVAAAYSLVQGLRCVVCMVRGKVLFSKPLAWIIFSGDQIMAYVTVAAVASAAQSAVFGKLGQPELQWMKICDLYKKFCNQVGEGLASAVVVSLSMVVLSCISASSLFRLYNGGKNKSNSRW
;
A
#
# COMPACT_ATOMS: atom_id res chain seq x y z
N MET A 1 -46.19 21.54 -38.37
CA MET A 1 -45.07 20.60 -38.65
C MET A 1 -44.72 19.89 -37.35
N SER A 2 -45.21 18.66 -37.21
CA SER A 2 -44.99 17.83 -36.01
C SER A 2 -43.74 16.97 -36.24
N TYR A 3 -42.74 17.13 -35.37
CA TYR A 3 -41.60 16.22 -35.34
C TYR A 3 -41.95 15.00 -34.48
N ALA A 4 -42.19 13.88 -35.16
CA ALA A 4 -42.26 12.56 -34.55
C ALA A 4 -40.83 12.10 -34.20
N GLY A 5 -40.42 12.31 -32.96
CA GLY A 5 -39.23 11.68 -32.39
C GLY A 5 -39.59 10.28 -31.89
N ILE A 6 -39.24 9.26 -32.67
CA ILE A 6 -39.34 7.85 -32.28
C ILE A 6 -38.41 7.61 -31.09
N GLY A 7 -39.00 7.57 -29.89
CA GLY A 7 -38.32 7.10 -28.69
C GLY A 7 -38.17 5.58 -28.76
N ILE A 8 -36.99 5.12 -29.20
CA ILE A 8 -36.61 3.72 -29.03
C ILE A 8 -36.41 3.49 -27.53
N SER A 9 -37.40 2.83 -26.91
CA SER A 9 -37.28 2.29 -25.56
C SER A 9 -36.23 1.17 -25.58
N PRO A 10 -35.08 1.30 -24.89
CA PRO A 10 -34.19 0.16 -24.72
C PRO A 10 -34.90 -0.78 -23.76
N GLY A 11 -35.31 -1.94 -24.27
CA GLY A 11 -36.01 -2.95 -23.51
C GLY A 11 -35.33 -3.21 -22.17
N ASN A 12 -36.15 -3.23 -21.12
CA ASN A 12 -35.79 -3.80 -19.83
C ASN A 12 -35.43 -5.28 -20.03
N VAL A 13 -34.18 -5.57 -20.35
CA VAL A 13 -33.58 -6.86 -20.05
C VAL A 13 -33.43 -6.91 -18.52
N PRO A 14 -34.11 -7.83 -17.81
CA PRO A 14 -33.80 -8.09 -16.42
C PRO A 14 -32.43 -8.75 -16.38
N VAL A 15 -31.38 -7.93 -16.37
CA VAL A 15 -30.04 -8.43 -16.14
C VAL A 15 -30.05 -8.94 -14.70
N TYR A 16 -29.93 -10.26 -14.54
CA TYR A 16 -29.72 -10.98 -13.28
C TYR A 16 -28.35 -10.63 -12.64
N HIS A 17 -27.97 -9.35 -12.63
CA HIS A 17 -26.69 -8.83 -12.14
C HIS A 17 -26.63 -8.80 -10.61
N GLY A 18 -27.77 -8.90 -9.91
CA GLY A 18 -27.84 -8.70 -8.46
C GLY A 18 -27.12 -9.76 -7.61
N SER A 19 -27.07 -11.02 -8.04
CA SER A 19 -26.38 -12.10 -7.30
C SER A 19 -24.87 -12.04 -7.54
N ASN A 20 -24.44 -11.88 -8.79
CA ASN A 20 -23.04 -11.75 -9.16
C ASN A 20 -22.40 -10.51 -8.51
N LEU A 21 -23.03 -9.33 -8.55
CA LEU A 21 -22.49 -8.11 -7.92
C LEU A 21 -22.21 -8.29 -6.42
N LYS A 22 -23.15 -8.91 -5.68
CA LYS A 22 -22.98 -9.16 -4.25
C LYS A 22 -21.82 -10.11 -3.95
N VAL A 23 -21.58 -11.10 -4.80
CA VAL A 23 -20.45 -12.02 -4.68
C VAL A 23 -19.13 -11.29 -4.99
N PHE A 24 -19.10 -10.46 -6.04
CA PHE A 24 -17.95 -9.63 -6.36
C PHE A 24 -17.61 -8.65 -5.24
N ASP A 25 -18.59 -7.95 -4.65
CA ASP A 25 -18.36 -7.02 -3.54
C ASP A 25 -17.83 -7.72 -2.29
N LYS A 26 -18.34 -8.94 -1.99
CA LYS A 26 -17.77 -9.77 -0.92
C LYS A 26 -16.31 -10.14 -1.20
N ARG A 27 -16.00 -10.58 -2.44
CA ARG A 27 -14.63 -10.93 -2.84
C ARG A 27 -13.69 -9.74 -2.72
N VAL A 28 -14.09 -8.57 -3.20
CA VAL A 28 -13.28 -7.33 -3.09
C VAL A 28 -13.00 -6.99 -1.63
N ARG A 29 -14.01 -7.07 -0.75
CA ARG A 29 -13.81 -6.81 0.69
C ARG A 29 -12.87 -7.82 1.35
N VAL A 30 -12.94 -9.09 0.97
CA VAL A 30 -11.98 -10.12 1.45
C VAL A 30 -10.57 -9.83 0.95
N VAL A 31 -10.41 -9.46 -0.32
CA VAL A 31 -9.12 -9.08 -0.90
C VAL A 31 -8.53 -7.86 -0.20
N GLU A 32 -9.33 -6.82 0.04
CA GLU A 32 -8.93 -5.62 0.81
C GLU A 32 -8.45 -6.00 2.21
N LEU A 33 -9.18 -6.89 2.89
CA LEU A 33 -8.80 -7.36 4.23
C LEU A 33 -7.48 -8.14 4.22
N VAL A 34 -7.30 -9.07 3.28
CA VAL A 34 -6.08 -9.87 3.13
C VAL A 34 -4.88 -8.97 2.83
N LEU A 35 -5.02 -8.02 1.90
CA LEU A 35 -3.97 -7.05 1.59
C LEU A 35 -3.54 -6.25 2.83
N ARG A 36 -4.48 -5.81 3.66
CA ARG A 36 -4.15 -5.05 4.88
C ARG A 36 -3.40 -5.89 5.91
N PHE A 37 -3.77 -7.16 6.11
CA PHE A 37 -3.02 -8.04 6.99
C PHE A 37 -1.63 -8.36 6.45
N LEU A 38 -1.52 -8.58 5.14
CA LEU A 38 -0.25 -8.81 4.46
C LEU A 38 0.68 -7.60 4.62
N ILE A 39 0.16 -6.38 4.41
CA ILE A 39 0.92 -5.14 4.61
C ILE A 39 1.33 -4.95 6.06
N CYS A 40 0.44 -5.24 7.01
CA CYS A 40 0.77 -5.16 8.43
C CYS A 40 1.91 -6.12 8.79
N GLY A 41 1.80 -7.39 8.38
CA GLY A 41 2.82 -8.40 8.67
C GLY A 41 4.15 -8.10 8.01
N LEU A 42 4.15 -7.85 6.70
CA LEU A 42 5.37 -7.56 5.96
C LEU A 42 5.97 -6.19 6.30
N GLY A 43 5.16 -5.19 6.64
CA GLY A 43 5.62 -3.87 7.06
C GLY A 43 6.34 -3.93 8.42
N VAL A 44 5.79 -4.68 9.38
CA VAL A 44 6.47 -4.96 10.66
C VAL A 44 7.76 -5.75 10.42
N LEU A 45 7.71 -6.78 9.57
CA LEU A 45 8.89 -7.56 9.21
C LEU A 45 9.99 -6.68 8.61
N ALA A 46 9.65 -5.81 7.64
CA ALA A 46 10.58 -4.87 7.03
C ALA A 46 11.21 -3.93 8.08
N ALA A 47 10.38 -3.36 8.96
CA ALA A 47 10.82 -2.46 10.01
C ALA A 47 11.75 -3.16 11.03
N VAL A 48 11.45 -4.40 11.43
CA VAL A 48 12.28 -5.17 12.36
C VAL A 48 13.58 -5.60 11.68
N LEU A 49 13.53 -6.15 10.47
CA LEU A 49 14.74 -6.60 9.75
C LEU A 49 15.74 -5.46 9.58
N VAL A 50 15.29 -4.31 9.09
CA VAL A 50 16.16 -3.16 8.84
C VAL A 50 16.52 -2.42 10.14
N GLY A 51 15.56 -2.28 11.07
CA GLY A 51 15.77 -1.53 12.32
C GLY A 51 16.62 -2.26 13.36
N THR A 52 16.67 -3.60 13.32
CA THR A 52 17.56 -4.38 14.20
C THR A 52 18.92 -4.67 13.58
N ASP A 53 19.13 -4.24 12.32
CA ASP A 53 20.35 -4.54 11.61
C ASP A 53 21.52 -3.69 12.12
N THR A 54 22.52 -4.37 12.67
CA THR A 54 23.76 -3.76 13.14
C THR A 54 24.92 -4.70 12.87
N GLU A 55 26.01 -4.16 12.31
CA GLU A 55 27.24 -4.90 12.07
C GLU A 55 28.44 -4.07 12.52
N VAL A 56 29.37 -4.67 13.26
CA VAL A 56 30.61 -4.02 13.70
C VAL A 56 31.78 -4.68 12.99
N LYS A 57 32.58 -3.90 12.27
CA LYS A 57 33.82 -4.37 11.65
C LYS A 57 35.00 -3.51 12.05
N THR A 58 36.16 -4.17 12.17
CA THR A 58 37.44 -3.50 12.41
C THR A 58 38.06 -3.19 11.05
N ILE A 59 38.18 -1.91 10.72
CA ILE A 59 38.78 -1.44 9.47
C ILE A 59 40.01 -0.60 9.86
N PHE A 60 41.19 -1.00 9.41
CA PHE A 60 42.47 -0.32 9.71
C PHE A 60 42.63 0.03 11.21
N THR A 61 42.57 -0.99 12.08
CA THR A 61 42.72 -0.86 13.56
C THR A 61 41.56 -0.13 14.29
N ILE A 62 40.65 0.54 13.59
CA ILE A 62 39.50 1.25 14.18
C ILE A 62 38.24 0.38 14.06
N ARG A 63 37.54 0.12 15.17
CA ARG A 63 36.19 -0.47 15.13
C ARG A 63 35.20 0.56 14.61
N LYS A 64 34.58 0.27 13.46
CA LYS A 64 33.46 1.04 12.91
C LYS A 64 32.19 0.19 13.02
N ARG A 65 31.13 0.80 13.53
CA ARG A 65 29.80 0.21 13.65
C ARG A 65 28.97 0.76 12.49
N ALA A 66 28.44 -0.11 11.64
CA ALA A 66 27.43 0.22 10.67
C ALA A 66 26.06 -0.01 11.29
N THR A 67 25.22 1.02 11.25
CA THR A 67 23.85 1.02 11.76
C THR A 67 22.90 1.54 10.69
N PHE A 68 21.63 1.11 10.73
CA PHE A 68 20.61 1.64 9.82
C PHE A 68 20.42 3.16 9.95
N THR A 69 20.77 3.75 11.10
CA THR A 69 20.68 5.20 11.34
C THR A 69 21.70 6.03 10.58
N ASP A 70 22.78 5.41 10.09
CA ASP A 70 23.82 6.10 9.33
C ASP A 70 23.30 6.53 7.95
N MET A 71 22.32 5.80 7.41
CA MET A 71 21.69 6.06 6.11
C MET A 71 20.26 6.58 6.31
N LYS A 72 20.02 7.88 6.11
CA LYS A 72 18.68 8.48 6.31
C LYS A 72 17.57 7.82 5.49
N ALA A 73 17.91 7.25 4.33
CA ALA A 73 16.96 6.49 3.52
C ALA A 73 16.46 5.20 4.20
N LEU A 74 17.31 4.50 4.96
CA LEU A 74 16.91 3.30 5.69
C LEU A 74 16.02 3.66 6.88
N VAL A 75 16.32 4.76 7.58
CA VAL A 75 15.42 5.30 8.62
C VAL A 75 14.06 5.64 8.04
N PHE A 76 14.01 6.31 6.89
CA PHE A 76 12.76 6.63 6.22
C PHE A 76 12.00 5.36 5.81
N LEU A 77 12.68 4.33 5.30
CA LEU A 77 12.08 3.02 5.00
C LEU A 77 11.44 2.38 6.22
N VAL A 78 12.14 2.33 7.36
CA VAL A 78 11.63 1.75 8.61
C VAL A 78 10.40 2.52 9.09
N VAL A 79 10.48 3.85 9.16
CA VAL A 79 9.37 4.69 9.64
C VAL A 79 8.16 4.58 8.71
N ALA A 80 8.35 4.64 7.39
CA ALA A 80 7.27 4.52 6.42
C ALA A 80 6.55 3.17 6.52
N ASN A 81 7.29 2.06 6.63
CA ASN A 81 6.70 0.73 6.78
C ASN A 81 6.01 0.52 8.14
N ALA A 82 6.55 1.10 9.22
CA ALA A 82 5.91 1.06 10.54
C ALA A 82 4.58 1.82 10.54
N VAL A 83 4.53 3.03 9.95
CA VAL A 83 3.29 3.80 9.81
C VAL A 83 2.29 3.08 8.88
N ALA A 84 2.76 2.50 7.78
CA ALA A 84 1.95 1.68 6.88
C ALA A 84 1.32 0.50 7.60
N ALA A 85 2.10 -0.23 8.41
CA ALA A 85 1.60 -1.36 9.18
C ALA A 85 0.55 -0.94 10.22
N ALA A 86 0.81 0.12 10.98
CA ALA A 86 -0.13 0.66 11.96
C ALA A 86 -1.45 1.09 11.30
N TYR A 87 -1.35 1.82 10.19
CA TYR A 87 -2.51 2.24 9.40
C TYR A 87 -3.33 1.04 8.90
N SER A 88 -2.67 0.05 8.29
CA SER A 88 -3.32 -1.16 7.78
C SER A 88 -3.97 -1.97 8.89
N LEU A 89 -3.38 -2.03 10.08
CA LEU A 89 -3.97 -2.71 11.24
C LEU A 89 -5.27 -2.01 11.67
N VAL A 90 -5.26 -0.69 11.85
CA VAL A 90 -6.45 0.08 12.24
C VAL A 90 -7.58 -0.08 11.21
N GLN A 91 -7.26 0.05 9.93
CA GLN A 91 -8.22 -0.14 8.85
C GLN A 91 -8.72 -1.59 8.73
N GLY A 92 -7.84 -2.57 8.94
CA GLY A 92 -8.17 -4.00 8.97
C GLY A 92 -9.15 -4.32 10.08
N LEU A 93 -8.87 -3.88 11.31
CA LEU A 93 -9.75 -4.04 12.47
C LEU A 93 -11.12 -3.39 12.24
N ARG A 94 -11.15 -2.18 11.67
CA ARG A 94 -12.41 -1.53 11.29
C ARG A 94 -13.21 -2.40 10.32
N CYS A 95 -12.56 -2.95 9.29
CA CYS A 95 -13.21 -3.80 8.31
C CYS A 95 -13.80 -5.07 8.95
N VAL A 96 -13.04 -5.74 9.83
CA VAL A 96 -13.50 -6.92 10.59
C VAL A 96 -14.71 -6.58 11.46
N VAL A 97 -14.64 -5.49 12.24
CA VAL A 97 -15.75 -5.06 13.10
C VAL A 97 -17.01 -4.75 12.29
N CYS A 98 -16.88 -4.09 11.14
CA CYS A 98 -17.99 -3.83 10.23
C CYS A 98 -18.60 -5.12 9.65
N MET A 99 -17.77 -6.14 9.36
CA MET A 99 -18.24 -7.43 8.88
C MET A 99 -19.00 -8.20 9.96
N VAL A 100 -18.49 -8.23 11.20
CA VAL A 100 -19.11 -8.94 12.32
C VAL A 100 -20.42 -8.28 12.76
N ARG A 101 -20.46 -6.94 12.85
CA ARG A 101 -21.66 -6.21 13.31
C ARG A 101 -22.76 -6.07 12.26
N GLY A 102 -22.53 -6.46 11.01
CA GLY A 102 -23.51 -6.37 9.91
C GLY A 102 -23.95 -4.95 9.52
N LYS A 103 -23.49 -3.92 10.23
CA LYS A 103 -23.78 -2.50 9.93
C LYS A 103 -22.75 -1.96 8.95
N VAL A 104 -23.23 -1.61 7.75
CA VAL A 104 -22.41 -0.93 6.75
C VAL A 104 -22.29 0.55 7.14
N LEU A 105 -21.26 0.88 7.90
CA LEU A 105 -20.86 2.27 8.20
C LEU A 105 -20.17 2.90 6.98
N PHE A 106 -20.80 2.82 5.81
CA PHE A 106 -20.36 3.47 4.59
C PHE A 106 -21.08 4.80 4.46
N SER A 107 -20.52 5.83 5.07
CA SER A 107 -20.86 7.19 4.68
C SER A 107 -19.93 7.63 3.54
N LYS A 108 -20.46 8.39 2.58
CA LYS A 108 -19.66 9.00 1.50
C LYS A 108 -18.39 9.72 2.00
N PRO A 109 -18.41 10.51 3.08
CA PRO A 109 -17.19 11.15 3.60
C PRO A 109 -16.17 10.14 4.14
N LEU A 110 -16.62 9.07 4.81
CA LEU A 110 -15.71 8.04 5.30
C LEU A 110 -14.98 7.30 4.16
N ALA A 111 -15.67 7.06 3.05
CA ALA A 111 -15.05 6.44 1.87
C ALA A 111 -13.97 7.34 1.24
N TRP A 112 -14.21 8.66 1.22
CA TRP A 112 -13.22 9.65 0.78
C TRP A 112 -11.99 9.71 1.69
N ILE A 113 -12.18 9.68 3.01
CA ILE A 113 -11.09 9.68 3.98
C ILE A 113 -10.23 8.40 3.83
N ILE A 114 -10.88 7.24 3.67
CA ILE A 114 -10.18 5.97 3.43
C ILE A 114 -9.35 6.04 2.16
N PHE A 115 -9.97 6.46 1.04
CA PHE A 115 -9.27 6.58 -0.23
C PHE A 115 -8.07 7.54 -0.16
N SER A 116 -8.25 8.72 0.44
CA SER A 116 -7.16 9.69 0.62
C SER A 116 -6.03 9.12 1.48
N GLY A 117 -6.36 8.39 2.54
CA GLY A 117 -5.36 7.75 3.40
C GLY A 117 -4.59 6.65 2.67
N ASP A 118 -5.30 5.76 1.98
CA ASP A 118 -4.69 4.67 1.20
C ASP A 118 -3.75 5.24 0.11
N GLN A 119 -4.16 6.32 -0.55
CA GLN A 119 -3.35 7.00 -1.57
C GLN A 119 -2.09 7.66 -0.98
N ILE A 120 -2.20 8.38 0.15
CA ILE A 120 -1.04 8.97 0.84
C ILE A 120 -0.04 7.89 1.23
N MET A 121 -0.54 6.80 1.82
CA MET A 121 0.33 5.70 2.25
C MET A 121 1.03 5.03 1.08
N ALA A 122 0.34 4.82 -0.05
CA ALA A 122 0.97 4.29 -1.26
C ALA A 122 2.12 5.18 -1.76
N TYR A 123 1.92 6.50 -1.82
CA TYR A 123 3.00 7.41 -2.22
C TYR A 123 4.18 7.40 -1.25
N VAL A 124 3.92 7.41 0.06
CA VAL A 124 4.96 7.37 1.08
C VAL A 124 5.77 6.07 0.99
N THR A 125 5.12 4.91 0.85
CA THR A 125 5.82 3.62 0.74
C THR A 125 6.62 3.52 -0.56
N VAL A 126 6.10 4.04 -1.68
CA VAL A 126 6.84 4.07 -2.95
C VAL A 126 8.09 4.96 -2.84
N ALA A 127 7.95 6.16 -2.27
CA ALA A 127 9.09 7.07 -2.07
C ALA A 127 10.15 6.46 -1.13
N ALA A 128 9.71 5.78 -0.06
CA ALA A 128 10.60 5.12 0.87
C ALA A 128 11.36 3.96 0.22
N VAL A 129 10.68 3.12 -0.56
CA VAL A 129 11.34 2.05 -1.32
C VAL A 129 12.30 2.61 -2.36
N ALA A 130 11.91 3.65 -3.10
CA ALA A 130 12.76 4.25 -4.12
C ALA A 130 14.05 4.83 -3.53
N SER A 131 13.95 5.60 -2.45
CA SER A 131 15.11 6.16 -1.75
C SER A 131 16.02 5.08 -1.16
N ALA A 132 15.46 4.03 -0.58
CA ALA A 132 16.21 2.90 -0.04
C ALA A 132 16.85 2.03 -1.15
N ALA A 133 16.18 1.87 -2.28
CA ALA A 133 16.72 1.15 -3.44
C ALA A 133 17.91 1.90 -4.05
N GLN A 134 17.79 3.22 -4.24
CA GLN A 134 18.91 4.05 -4.69
C GLN A 134 20.11 3.95 -3.73
N SER A 135 19.81 4.02 -2.43
CA SER A 135 20.78 3.84 -1.35
C SER A 135 21.48 2.48 -1.39
N ALA A 136 20.73 1.40 -1.65
CA ALA A 136 21.27 0.05 -1.78
C ALA A 136 22.14 -0.12 -3.03
N VAL A 137 21.75 0.50 -4.15
CA VAL A 137 22.53 0.52 -5.40
C VAL A 137 23.89 1.16 -5.16
N PHE A 138 23.91 2.31 -4.47
CA PHE A 138 25.16 2.95 -4.10
C PHE A 138 26.02 2.11 -3.16
N GLY A 139 25.41 1.44 -2.17
CA GLY A 139 26.13 0.54 -1.28
C GLY A 139 26.78 -0.67 -1.99
N LYS A 140 26.17 -1.17 -3.08
CA LYS A 140 26.70 -2.30 -3.85
C LYS A 140 27.68 -1.91 -4.95
N LEU A 141 27.37 -0.89 -5.73
CA LEU A 141 28.18 -0.51 -6.89
C LEU A 141 29.27 0.51 -6.54
N GLY A 142 29.05 1.33 -5.51
CA GLY A 142 29.87 2.50 -5.21
C GLY A 142 29.65 3.63 -6.24
N GLN A 143 30.25 4.79 -5.98
CA GLN A 143 30.29 5.91 -6.91
C GLN A 143 31.69 6.52 -6.88
N PRO A 144 32.54 6.27 -7.91
CA PRO A 144 33.93 6.72 -7.91
C PRO A 144 34.04 8.26 -7.93
N GLU A 145 33.16 8.94 -8.66
CA GLU A 145 33.10 10.41 -8.73
C GLU A 145 32.83 11.08 -7.37
N LEU A 146 32.12 10.38 -6.48
CA LEU A 146 31.81 10.82 -5.12
C LEU A 146 32.75 10.19 -4.07
N GLN A 147 33.79 9.47 -4.52
CA GLN A 147 34.67 8.63 -3.69
C GLN A 147 33.91 7.67 -2.77
N TRP A 148 32.72 7.24 -3.18
CA TRP A 148 31.88 6.38 -2.37
C TRP A 148 32.24 4.92 -2.59
N MET A 149 32.82 4.31 -1.57
CA MET A 149 33.24 2.91 -1.59
C MET A 149 32.07 1.92 -1.51
N LYS A 150 32.30 0.70 -2.01
CA LYS A 150 31.36 -0.43 -1.95
C LYS A 150 31.22 -0.96 -0.52
N ILE A 151 30.27 -0.40 0.23
CA ILE A 151 29.99 -0.77 1.63
C ILE A 151 29.58 -2.24 1.76
N CYS A 152 28.82 -2.76 0.80
CA CYS A 152 28.32 -4.13 0.88
C CYS A 152 29.41 -5.21 0.71
N ASP A 153 30.57 -4.88 0.15
CA ASP A 153 31.71 -5.81 0.13
C ASP A 153 32.34 -5.96 1.52
N LEU A 154 32.27 -4.89 2.34
CA LEU A 154 32.80 -4.86 3.70
C LEU A 154 31.79 -5.45 4.72
N TYR A 155 30.53 -5.02 4.64
CA TYR A 155 29.44 -5.38 5.57
C TYR A 155 28.39 -6.27 4.89
N LYS A 156 28.80 -7.50 4.55
CA LYS A 156 27.96 -8.44 3.80
C LYS A 156 26.70 -8.85 4.55
N LYS A 157 26.80 -9.05 5.88
CA LYS A 157 25.66 -9.51 6.69
C LYS A 157 24.60 -8.41 6.76
N PHE A 158 25.03 -7.18 7.07
CA PHE A 158 24.18 -6.01 7.07
C PHE A 158 23.49 -5.83 5.71
N CYS A 159 24.24 -5.81 4.62
CA CYS A 159 23.63 -5.62 3.30
C CYS A 159 22.68 -6.75 2.88
N ASN A 160 22.90 -8.00 3.32
CA ASN A 160 21.96 -9.08 3.06
C ASN A 160 20.65 -8.89 3.83
N GLN A 161 20.75 -8.56 5.12
CA GLN A 161 19.58 -8.34 5.99
C GLN A 161 18.78 -7.09 5.58
N VAL A 162 19.45 -5.96 5.27
CA VAL A 162 18.78 -4.80 4.64
C VAL A 162 18.13 -5.17 3.32
N GLY A 163 18.76 -6.02 2.51
CA GLY A 163 18.22 -6.49 1.24
C GLY A 163 16.91 -7.26 1.40
N GLU A 164 16.85 -8.18 2.36
CA GLU A 164 15.63 -8.92 2.72
C GLU A 164 14.52 -7.96 3.21
N GLY A 165 14.88 -7.02 4.08
CA GLY A 165 13.97 -5.97 4.54
C GLY A 165 13.43 -5.11 3.40
N LEU A 166 14.29 -4.67 2.48
CA LEU A 166 13.90 -3.90 1.31
C LEU A 166 12.97 -4.69 0.37
N ALA A 167 13.26 -5.97 0.14
CA ALA A 167 12.40 -6.84 -0.66
C ALA A 167 10.99 -6.93 -0.05
N SER A 168 10.88 -7.10 1.27
CA SER A 168 9.58 -7.09 1.95
C SER A 168 8.86 -5.74 1.83
N ALA A 169 9.60 -4.62 1.92
CA ALA A 169 9.04 -3.28 1.74
C ALA A 169 8.55 -3.02 0.31
N VAL A 170 9.18 -3.60 -0.72
CA VAL A 170 8.70 -3.54 -2.12
C VAL A 170 7.33 -4.21 -2.23
N VAL A 171 7.16 -5.40 -1.62
CA VAL A 171 5.88 -6.11 -1.62
C VAL A 171 4.80 -5.31 -0.89
N VAL A 172 5.15 -4.68 0.25
CA VAL A 172 4.26 -3.76 0.97
C VAL A 172 3.83 -2.60 0.09
N SER A 173 4.78 -1.97 -0.59
CA SER A 173 4.52 -0.81 -1.47
C SER A 173 3.60 -1.17 -2.64
N LEU A 174 3.84 -2.29 -3.32
CA LEU A 174 2.97 -2.78 -4.39
C LEU A 174 1.56 -3.10 -3.87
N SER A 175 1.48 -3.72 -2.68
CA SER A 175 0.20 -4.03 -2.04
C SER A 175 -0.59 -2.77 -1.68
N MET A 176 0.08 -1.71 -1.20
CA MET A 176 -0.54 -0.41 -0.94
C MET A 176 -1.07 0.25 -2.22
N VAL A 177 -0.33 0.17 -3.32
CA VAL A 177 -0.78 0.68 -4.63
C VAL A 177 -2.05 -0.05 -5.08
N VAL A 178 -2.07 -1.39 -4.99
CA VAL A 178 -3.25 -2.19 -5.34
C VAL A 178 -4.44 -1.85 -4.45
N LEU A 179 -4.23 -1.70 -3.15
CA LEU A 179 -5.28 -1.25 -2.22
C LEU A 179 -5.85 0.12 -2.61
N SER A 180 -5.00 1.07 -2.98
CA SER A 180 -5.45 2.39 -3.41
C SER A 180 -6.31 2.33 -4.69
N CYS A 181 -5.95 1.47 -5.65
CA CYS A 181 -6.76 1.25 -6.84
C CYS A 181 -8.14 0.64 -6.50
N ILE A 182 -8.19 -0.29 -5.53
CA ILE A 182 -9.43 -0.88 -5.04
C ILE A 182 -10.30 0.18 -4.35
N SER A 183 -9.72 0.99 -3.47
CA SER A 183 -10.47 2.03 -2.75
C SER A 183 -10.98 3.11 -3.69
N ALA A 184 -10.19 3.53 -4.68
CA ALA A 184 -10.63 4.43 -5.76
C ALA A 184 -11.84 3.85 -6.53
N SER A 185 -11.73 2.58 -6.97
CA SER A 185 -12.78 1.90 -7.71
C SER A 185 -14.08 1.80 -6.90
N SER A 186 -13.96 1.53 -5.59
CA SER A 186 -15.11 1.49 -4.68
C SER A 186 -15.79 2.86 -4.52
N LEU A 187 -15.00 3.94 -4.45
CA LEU A 187 -15.48 5.30 -4.32
C LEU A 187 -16.24 5.75 -5.58
N PHE A 188 -15.69 5.49 -6.76
CA PHE A 188 -16.34 5.81 -8.04
C PHE A 188 -17.65 5.04 -8.21
N ARG A 189 -17.68 3.75 -7.86
CA ARG A 189 -18.91 2.94 -7.87
C ARG A 189 -19.98 3.50 -6.94
N LEU A 190 -19.59 3.97 -5.75
CA LEU A 190 -20.51 4.56 -4.76
C LEU A 190 -21.18 5.85 -5.30
N TYR A 191 -20.42 6.71 -5.99
CA TYR A 191 -20.95 7.92 -6.61
C TYR A 191 -21.82 7.63 -7.83
N ASN A 192 -21.40 6.71 -8.70
CA ASN A 192 -22.15 6.38 -9.91
C ASN A 192 -23.47 5.65 -9.60
N GLY A 193 -23.49 4.78 -8.58
CA GLY A 193 -24.72 4.10 -8.13
C GLY A 193 -25.77 5.04 -7.52
N GLY A 194 -25.34 6.18 -6.97
CA GLY A 194 -26.26 7.23 -6.48
C GLY A 194 -27.04 7.93 -7.60
N LYS A 195 -26.45 8.06 -8.79
CA LYS A 195 -27.06 8.72 -9.95
C LYS A 195 -28.22 7.90 -10.53
N ASN A 196 -28.10 6.57 -10.58
CA ASN A 196 -29.18 5.67 -11.01
C ASN A 196 -30.40 5.64 -10.07
N LYS A 197 -30.20 5.83 -8.76
CA LYS A 197 -31.32 5.91 -7.80
C LYS A 197 -32.08 7.23 -7.87
N SER A 198 -31.44 8.31 -8.30
CA SER A 198 -32.12 9.59 -8.52
C SER A 198 -32.96 9.59 -9.80
N ASN A 199 -32.54 8.84 -10.81
CA ASN A 199 -33.20 8.79 -12.12
C ASN A 199 -34.38 7.81 -12.19
N SER A 200 -34.62 7.04 -11.13
CA SER A 200 -35.72 6.07 -10.99
C SER A 200 -36.85 6.58 -10.08
N ARG A 201 -36.78 7.85 -9.68
CA ARG A 201 -37.70 8.49 -8.74
C ARG A 201 -38.45 9.68 -9.34
N TRP A 202 -38.51 9.74 -10.67
CA TRP A 202 -39.30 10.66 -11.47
C TRP A 202 -40.09 9.86 -12.49
#